data_AF-A0A142G350-F1
#
_entry.id   AF-A0A142G350-F1
#
_cell.length_a   1.000
_cell.length_b   1.000
_cell.length_c   1.000
_cell.angle_alpha   90.00
_cell.angle_beta   90.00
_cell.angle_gamma   90.00
#
_symmetry.space_group_name_H-M   'P 1'
#
loop_
_entity.id
_entity.type
_entity.pdbx_description
1 polymer ?
#
loop_
_entity_poly.entity_id
_entity_poly.type
_entity_poly.pdbx_seq_one_letter_code
_entity_poly.pdbx_strand_id
1 'polypeptide(L)'
;MATKNTQVKAKNSVGNEISLSHSQTDSPILDVNSLERLNTFRPDLVDFVIKETGEEAKNRRRREVKIDWFTFIERMGALLLAAGIATGGIFGSIYAAANGYEKLSWIIASTCIGSLAIAFLKRNR
;
A
#
# COMPACT_ATOMS: atom_id res chain seq x y z
N MET A 1 -7.87 -0.43 -3.42
CA MET A 1 -8.94 -0.33 -4.43
C MET A 1 -8.61 0.83 -5.34
N ALA A 2 -8.29 0.59 -6.61
CA ALA A 2 -7.86 1.65 -7.53
C ALA A 2 -8.77 1.65 -8.77
N THR A 3 -9.58 2.69 -8.90
CA THR A 3 -10.28 2.99 -10.16
C THR A 3 -9.37 3.90 -10.97
N LYS A 4 -8.95 3.46 -12.15
CA LYS A 4 -8.12 4.24 -13.05
C LYS A 4 -9.00 4.88 -14.12
N ASN A 5 -9.29 6.17 -13.97
CA ASN A 5 -9.96 6.96 -15.00
C ASN A 5 -8.92 7.61 -15.90
N THR A 6 -8.90 7.20 -17.17
CA THR A 6 -8.11 7.86 -18.22
C THR A 6 -9.07 8.71 -19.06
N GLN A 7 -8.92 10.03 -19.00
CA GLN A 7 -9.62 10.94 -19.91
C GLN A 7 -8.66 11.43 -20.97
N VAL A 8 -8.97 11.17 -22.24
CA VAL A 8 -8.26 11.72 -23.40
C VAL A 8 -9.19 12.72 -24.07
N LYS A 9 -8.78 13.99 -24.12
CA LYS A 9 -9.49 15.04 -24.86
C LYS A 9 -8.57 15.53 -25.98
N ALA A 10 -8.99 15.36 -27.22
CA ALA A 10 -8.30 15.88 -28.39
C ALA A 10 -9.18 16.93 -29.05
N LYS A 11 -8.62 18.13 -29.28
CA LYS A 11 -9.29 19.24 -29.96
C LYS A 11 -8.52 19.58 -31.23
N ASN A 12 -9.19 19.55 -32.37
CA ASN A 12 -8.62 20.01 -33.63
C ASN A 12 -8.84 21.52 -33.80
N SER A 13 -7.97 22.21 -34.54
CA SER A 13 -8.05 23.65 -34.86
C SER A 13 -9.33 24.04 -35.64
N VAL A 14 -10.08 23.06 -36.15
CA VAL A 14 -11.36 23.21 -36.87
C VAL A 14 -12.59 23.05 -35.95
N GLY A 15 -12.39 22.89 -34.63
CA GLY A 15 -13.49 22.88 -33.64
C GLY A 15 -14.09 21.50 -33.35
N ASN A 16 -13.60 20.43 -33.97
CA ASN A 16 -13.99 19.06 -33.61
C ASN A 16 -13.26 18.61 -32.33
N GLU A 17 -14.05 18.20 -31.33
CA GLU A 17 -13.57 17.67 -30.06
C GLU A 17 -13.91 16.18 -29.96
N ILE A 18 -12.90 15.35 -29.69
CA ILE A 18 -13.07 13.93 -29.39
C ILE A 18 -12.71 13.75 -27.92
N SER A 19 -13.65 13.25 -27.13
CA SER A 19 -13.44 12.91 -25.72
C SER A 19 -13.62 11.41 -25.52
N LEU A 20 -12.56 10.74 -25.04
CA LEU A 20 -12.58 9.34 -24.65
C LEU A 20 -12.41 9.28 -23.13
N SER A 21 -13.43 8.81 -22.43
CA SER A 21 -13.37 8.52 -20.99
C SER A 21 -13.29 7.02 -20.81
N HIS A 22 -12.14 6.51 -20.37
CA HIS A 22 -11.91 5.10 -20.07
C HIS A 22 -11.82 4.90 -18.57
N SER A 23 -12.81 4.25 -17.97
CA SER A 23 -12.81 3.88 -16.56
C SER A 23 -12.43 2.40 -16.43
N GLN A 24 -11.22 2.13 -15.96
CA GLN A 24 -10.80 0.79 -15.61
C GLN A 24 -11.01 0.61 -14.11
N THR A 25 -12.08 -0.09 -13.76
CA THR A 25 -12.39 -0.43 -12.38
C THR A 25 -11.90 -1.85 -12.10
N ASP A 26 -11.03 -1.99 -11.11
CA ASP A 26 -10.45 -3.26 -10.67
C ASP A 26 -11.45 -4.13 -9.87
N SER A 27 -12.69 -3.65 -9.65
CA SER A 27 -13.78 -4.49 -9.15
C SER A 27 -14.61 -5.03 -10.32
N PRO A 28 -14.93 -6.33 -10.34
CA PRO A 28 -15.90 -6.87 -11.27
C PRO A 28 -17.27 -6.32 -10.87
N ILE A 29 -17.60 -5.14 -11.39
CA ILE A 29 -18.98 -4.67 -11.38
C ILE A 29 -19.67 -5.57 -12.40
N LEU A 30 -20.46 -6.52 -11.92
CA LEU A 30 -21.30 -7.36 -12.76
C LEU A 30 -22.27 -6.42 -13.51
N ASP A 31 -21.98 -6.16 -14.78
CA ASP A 31 -22.86 -5.36 -15.63
C ASP A 31 -24.14 -6.16 -15.88
N VAL A 32 -25.21 -5.72 -15.23
CA VAL A 32 -26.55 -6.33 -15.31
C VAL A 32 -27.04 -6.43 -16.75
N ASN A 33 -26.68 -5.49 -17.62
CA ASN A 33 -27.07 -5.51 -19.03
C ASN A 33 -26.36 -6.62 -19.80
N SER A 34 -25.08 -6.85 -19.48
CA SER A 34 -24.29 -7.93 -20.07
C SER A 34 -24.76 -9.30 -19.58
N LEU A 35 -25.16 -9.42 -18.32
CA LEU A 35 -25.77 -10.65 -17.77
C LEU A 35 -27.16 -10.93 -18.35
N GLU A 36 -27.99 -9.92 -18.58
CA GLU A 36 -29.32 -10.07 -19.20
C GLU A 36 -29.20 -10.59 -20.64
N ARG A 37 -28.24 -10.06 -21.40
CA ARG A 37 -27.90 -10.58 -22.74
C ARG A 37 -27.41 -12.02 -22.67
N LEU A 38 -26.55 -12.36 -21.70
CA LEU A 38 -26.05 -13.72 -21.52
C LEU A 38 -27.18 -14.70 -21.15
N ASN A 39 -28.12 -14.27 -20.30
CA ASN A 39 -29.30 -15.04 -19.90
C ASN A 39 -30.19 -15.40 -21.09
N THR A 40 -30.33 -14.47 -22.05
CA THR A 40 -31.13 -14.68 -23.27
C THR A 40 -30.56 -15.78 -24.16
N PHE A 41 -29.22 -15.92 -24.22
CA PHE A 41 -28.56 -16.92 -25.08
C PHE A 41 -28.29 -18.25 -24.37
N ARG A 42 -27.85 -18.21 -23.10
CA ARG A 42 -27.46 -19.38 -22.29
C ARG A 42 -27.63 -19.06 -20.80
N PRO A 43 -28.81 -19.35 -20.20
CA PRO A 43 -29.08 -19.04 -18.79
C PRO A 43 -28.12 -19.75 -17.82
N ASP A 44 -27.69 -20.99 -18.12
CA ASP A 44 -26.76 -21.75 -17.27
C ASP A 44 -25.40 -21.07 -17.07
N LEU A 45 -24.96 -20.22 -18.00
CA LEU A 45 -23.69 -19.50 -17.88
C LEU A 45 -23.75 -18.34 -16.90
N VAL A 46 -24.94 -17.79 -16.64
CA VAL A 46 -25.14 -16.70 -15.68
C VAL A 46 -24.83 -17.17 -14.26
N ASP A 47 -25.35 -18.34 -13.88
CA ASP A 47 -25.10 -18.95 -12.57
C ASP A 47 -23.62 -19.30 -12.38
N PHE A 48 -22.96 -19.79 -13.44
CA PHE A 48 -21.52 -20.03 -13.43
C PHE A 48 -20.72 -18.74 -13.19
N VAL A 49 -21.04 -17.66 -13.90
CA VAL A 49 -20.36 -16.36 -13.74
C VAL A 49 -20.57 -15.78 -12.34
N ILE A 50 -21.78 -15.86 -11.79
CA ILE A 50 -22.06 -15.41 -10.41
C ILE A 50 -21.24 -16.22 -9.40
N LYS A 51 -21.19 -17.54 -9.57
CA LYS A 51 -20.42 -18.43 -8.69
C LYS A 51 -18.92 -18.12 -8.74
N GLU A 52 -18.33 -18.06 -9.93
CA GLU A 52 -16.91 -17.76 -10.11
C GLU A 52 -16.57 -16.36 -9.59
N THR A 53 -17.43 -15.37 -9.83
CA THR A 53 -17.23 -14.00 -9.30
C THR A 53 -17.25 -14.00 -7.76
N GLY A 54 -18.13 -14.80 -7.15
CA GLY A 54 -18.19 -14.98 -5.69
C GLY A 54 -16.95 -15.66 -5.13
N GLU A 55 -16.45 -16.71 -5.79
CA GLU A 55 -15.22 -17.41 -5.40
C GLU A 55 -13.98 -16.51 -5.55
N GLU A 56 -13.88 -15.75 -6.65
CA GLU A 56 -12.81 -14.79 -6.86
C GLU A 56 -12.82 -13.68 -5.80
N ALA A 57 -13.99 -13.11 -5.49
CA ALA A 57 -14.13 -12.09 -4.45
C ALA A 57 -13.69 -12.62 -3.08
N LYS A 58 -14.03 -13.87 -2.75
CA LYS A 58 -13.58 -14.53 -1.51
C LYS A 58 -12.07 -14.73 -1.49
N ASN A 59 -11.47 -15.10 -2.61
CA ASN A 59 -10.03 -15.27 -2.73
C ASN A 59 -9.28 -13.93 -2.61
N ARG A 60 -9.81 -12.85 -3.22
CA ARG A 60 -9.27 -11.49 -3.10
C ARG A 60 -9.30 -11.01 -1.64
N ARG A 61 -10.41 -11.17 -0.93
CA ARG A 61 -10.52 -10.83 0.51
C ARG A 61 -9.49 -11.60 1.35
N ARG A 62 -9.32 -12.91 1.10
CA ARG A 62 -8.30 -13.72 1.80
C ARG A 62 -6.88 -13.22 1.53
N ARG A 63 -6.60 -12.78 0.31
CA ARG A 63 -5.30 -12.24 -0.08
C ARG A 63 -5.05 -10.87 0.55
N GLU A 64 -6.04 -9.98 0.55
CA GLU A 64 -5.96 -8.68 1.23
C GLU A 64 -5.64 -8.85 2.72
N VAL A 65 -6.40 -9.70 3.43
CA VAL A 65 -6.15 -9.97 4.86
C VAL A 65 -4.72 -10.48 5.10
N LYS A 66 -4.18 -11.34 4.23
CA LYS A 66 -2.79 -11.81 4.35
C LYS A 66 -1.79 -10.69 4.14
N ILE A 67 -2.00 -9.85 3.13
CA ILE A 67 -1.13 -8.70 2.83
C ILE A 67 -1.14 -7.72 3.99
N ASP A 68 -2.31 -7.43 4.55
CA ASP A 68 -2.46 -6.54 5.70
C ASP A 68 -1.71 -7.10 6.92
N TRP A 69 -1.82 -8.41 7.17
CA TRP A 69 -1.08 -9.07 8.24
C TRP A 69 0.44 -9.01 8.04
N PHE A 70 0.94 -9.28 6.84
CA PHE A 70 2.37 -9.18 6.55
C PHE A 70 2.87 -7.74 6.69
N THR A 71 2.10 -6.77 6.18
CA THR A 71 2.40 -5.34 6.34
C THR A 71 2.43 -4.93 7.80
N PHE A 72 1.51 -5.46 8.62
CA PHE A 72 1.47 -5.21 10.05
C PHE A 72 2.72 -5.77 10.75
N ILE A 73 3.08 -7.03 10.47
CA ILE A 73 4.29 -7.66 11.04
C ILE A 73 5.55 -6.89 10.65
N GLU A 74 5.69 -6.51 9.38
CA GLU A 74 6.83 -5.73 8.90
C GLU A 74 6.94 -4.40 9.65
N ARG A 75 5.83 -3.67 9.78
CA ARG A 75 5.81 -2.38 10.50
C ARG A 75 6.11 -2.54 11.99
N MET A 76 5.59 -3.58 12.63
CA MET A 76 5.89 -3.87 14.04
C MET A 76 7.34 -4.29 14.23
N GLY A 77 7.88 -5.15 13.36
CA GLY A 77 9.28 -5.55 13.37
C GLY A 77 10.23 -4.37 13.20
N ALA A 78 9.95 -3.47 12.25
CA ALA A 78 10.72 -2.25 12.06
C ALA A 78 10.70 -1.34 13.30
N LEU A 79 9.56 -1.24 13.99
CA LEU A 79 9.43 -0.44 15.21
C LEU A 79 10.20 -1.05 16.38
N LEU A 80 10.16 -2.38 16.53
CA LEU A 80 10.93 -3.10 17.55
C LEU A 80 12.45 -2.97 17.33
N LEU A 81 12.92 -3.09 16.08
CA LEU A 81 14.33 -2.88 15.75
C LEU A 81 14.77 -1.44 16.01
N ALA A 82 13.93 -0.46 15.65
CA ALA A 82 14.21 0.95 15.95
C ALA A 82 14.29 1.21 17.45
N ALA A 83 13.40 0.62 18.25
CA ALA A 83 13.45 0.70 19.71
C ALA A 83 14.72 0.04 20.28
N GLY A 84 15.14 -1.10 19.72
CA GLY A 84 16.40 -1.77 20.09
C GLY A 84 17.63 -0.90 19.82
N ILE A 85 17.71 -0.27 18.64
CA ILE A 85 18.81 0.63 18.29
C ILE A 85 18.80 1.87 19.20
N ALA A 86 17.63 2.44 19.49
CA ALA A 86 17.51 3.60 20.36
C ALA A 86 17.97 3.28 21.79
N THR A 87 17.48 2.18 22.37
CA THR A 87 17.88 1.75 23.72
C THR A 87 19.35 1.40 23.80
N GLY A 88 19.88 0.66 22.82
CA GLY A 88 21.31 0.34 22.71
C GLY A 88 22.19 1.57 22.56
N GLY A 89 21.79 2.54 21.74
CA GLY A 89 22.50 3.81 21.56
C GLY A 89 22.54 4.65 22.83
N ILE A 90 21.41 4.77 23.53
CA ILE A 90 21.32 5.47 24.82
C ILE A 90 22.19 4.77 25.86
N PHE A 91 22.02 3.46 26.06
CA PHE A 91 22.78 2.70 27.05
C PHE A 91 24.28 2.72 26.76
N GLY A 92 24.67 2.54 25.50
CA GLY A 92 26.06 2.62 25.05
C GLY A 92 26.67 4.00 25.26
N SER A 93 25.91 5.07 25.02
CA SER A 93 26.39 6.44 25.28
C SER A 93 26.59 6.74 26.78
N ILE A 94 25.67 6.26 27.63
CA ILE A 94 25.76 6.42 29.09
C ILE A 94 26.95 5.63 29.64
N TYR A 95 27.13 4.39 29.17
CA TYR A 95 28.27 3.55 29.57
C TYR A 95 29.61 4.17 29.14
N ALA A 96 29.70 4.72 27.93
CA ALA A 96 30.91 5.40 27.47
C ALA A 96 31.23 6.66 28.30
N ALA A 97 30.21 7.43 28.69
CA ALA A 97 30.38 8.59 29.57
C ALA A 97 30.84 8.18 30.98
N ALA A 98 30.25 7.12 31.55
CA ALA A 98 30.62 6.62 32.87
C ALA A 98 32.07 6.14 32.96
N ASN A 99 32.66 5.69 31.85
CA ASN A 99 34.07 5.28 31.76
C ASN A 99 35.04 6.43 31.40
N GLY A 100 34.55 7.68 31.35
CA GLY A 100 35.38 8.87 31.06
C GLY A 100 35.63 9.14 29.57
N TYR A 101 35.01 8.39 28.66
CA TYR A 101 35.12 8.61 27.22
C TYR A 101 34.06 9.60 26.70
N GLU A 102 34.11 10.84 27.17
CA GLU A 102 33.10 11.88 26.85
C GLU A 102 32.93 12.12 25.34
N LYS A 103 34.03 12.18 24.59
CA LYS A 103 34.00 12.40 23.13
C LYS A 103 33.27 11.27 22.40
N LEU A 104 33.49 10.01 22.81
CA LEU A 104 32.83 8.85 22.21
C LEU A 104 31.34 8.85 22.56
N SER A 105 31.00 9.16 23.80
CA SER A 105 29.60 9.28 24.24
C SER A 105 28.83 10.29 23.39
N TRP A 106 29.40 11.47 23.16
CA TRP A 106 28.74 12.53 22.38
C TRP A 106 28.52 12.16 20.91
N ILE A 107 29.49 11.47 20.28
CA ILE A 107 29.36 10.99 18.90
C ILE A 107 28.27 9.92 18.79
N ILE A 108 28.24 8.97 19.74
CA ILE A 108 27.24 7.88 19.75
C ILE A 108 25.83 8.47 19.94
N ALA A 109 25.67 9.38 20.92
CA ALA A 109 24.39 10.02 21.20
C ALA A 109 23.87 10.85 20.01
N SER A 110 24.72 11.73 19.45
CA SER A 110 24.35 12.59 18.32
C SER A 110 24.02 11.79 17.05
N THR A 111 24.81 10.77 16.73
CA THR A 111 24.58 9.90 15.57
C THR A 111 23.31 9.06 15.73
N CYS A 112 23.07 8.51 16.92
CA CYS A 112 21.89 7.70 17.20
C CYS A 112 20.59 8.53 17.09
N ILE A 113 20.54 9.70 17.74
CA ILE A 113 19.36 10.58 17.69
C ILE A 113 19.17 11.15 16.28
N GLY A 114 20.25 11.59 15.63
CA GLY A 114 20.20 12.18 14.30
C GLY A 114 19.71 11.20 13.23
N SER A 115 20.21 9.97 13.23
CA SER A 115 19.76 8.93 12.29
C SER A 115 18.29 8.55 12.48
N LEU A 116 17.83 8.42 13.73
CA LEU A 116 16.42 8.17 14.03
C LEU A 116 15.53 9.33 13.57
N ALA A 117 15.92 10.58 13.86
CA ALA A 117 15.17 11.75 13.44
C ALA A 117 14.99 11.80 11.91
N ILE A 118 16.05 11.53 11.14
CA ILE A 118 15.99 11.48 9.67
C ILE A 118 15.07 10.34 9.20
N ALA A 119 15.18 9.16 9.80
CA ALA A 119 14.34 8.02 9.45
C ALA A 119 12.85 8.30 9.69
N PHE A 120 12.50 8.96 10.80
CA PHE A 120 11.12 9.38 11.08
C PHE A 120 10.63 10.47 10.12
N LEU A 121 11.46 11.47 9.82
CA LEU A 121 11.08 12.59 8.97
C LEU A 121 10.87 12.15 7.51
N LYS A 122 11.70 11.21 7.02
CA LYS A 122 11.52 10.58 5.70
C LYS A 122 10.26 9.72 5.63
N ARG A 123 9.86 9.04 6.73
CA ARG A 123 8.67 8.19 6.77
C ARG A 123 7.35 8.97 6.67
N ASN A 124 7.33 10.23 7.10
CA ASN A 124 6.14 11.09 7.06
C ASN A 124 5.96 11.84 5.72
N ARG A 125 6.87 11.65 4.77
CA ARG A 125 6.85 12.26 3.44
C ARG A 125 6.52 11.22 2.38
#